data_AF-A0A6G2DDK3-F1
#
_entry.id   AF-A0A6G2DDK3-F1
#
_cell.length_a   1.000
_cell.length_b   1.000
_cell.length_c   1.000
_cell.angle_alpha   90.00
_cell.angle_beta   90.00
_cell.angle_gamma   90.00
#
_symmetry.space_group_name_H-M   'P 1'
#
loop_
_entity.id
_entity.type
_entity.pdbx_description
1 polymer ?
#
loop_
_entity_poly.entity_id
_entity_poly.type
_entity_poly.pdbx_seq_one_letter_code
_entity_poly.pdbx_strand_id
1 'polypeptide(L)' 'APVKAKHVRESVRRIYRDGFHVCNDFYGQRREQDEECMFCDELLYRE' A
#
# COMPACT_ATOMS: atom_id res chain seq x y z
N ALA A 1 13.71 12.20 16.02
CA ALA A 1 14.35 12.14 14.69
C ALA A 1 13.41 11.43 13.71
N PRO A 2 12.74 12.13 12.78
CA PRO A 2 11.75 11.55 11.88
C PRO A 2 12.40 11.19 10.54
N VAL A 3 13.28 10.18 10.52
CA VAL A 3 13.98 9.78 9.27
C VAL A 3 13.53 8.41 8.76
N LYS A 4 12.76 7.66 9.57
CA LYS A 4 12.34 6.28 9.22
C LYS A 4 11.09 6.18 8.35
N ALA A 5 10.30 7.25 8.20
CA ALA A 5 9.01 7.19 7.50
C ALA A 5 9.12 7.14 5.97
N LYS A 6 10.19 7.68 5.37
CA LYS A 6 10.27 7.83 3.90
C LYS A 6 10.50 6.51 3.17
N HIS A 7 11.38 5.64 3.67
CA HIS A 7 11.66 4.34 3.03
C HIS A 7 10.50 3.35 3.13
N VAL A 8 9.74 3.39 4.24
CA VAL A 8 8.60 2.48 4.44
C VAL A 8 7.50 2.75 3.41
N ARG A 9 7.21 4.03 3.12
CA ARG A 9 6.21 4.42 2.12
C ARG A 9 6.55 3.93 0.70
N GLU A 10 7.83 3.91 0.35
CA GLU A 10 8.29 3.50 -0.98
C GLU A 10 8.17 1.97 -1.19
N SER A 11 8.54 1.18 -0.18
CA SER A 11 8.38 -0.28 -0.19
C SER A 11 6.90 -0.68 -0.31
N VAL A 12 6.02 -0.02 0.43
CA VAL A 12 4.58 -0.29 0.40
C VAL A 12 3.99 0.08 -0.98
N ARG A 13 4.41 1.20 -1.56
CA ARG A 13 3.99 1.59 -2.92
C ARG A 13 4.44 0.58 -3.98
N ARG A 14 5.61 -0.05 -3.82
CA ARG A 14 6.06 -1.15 -4.69
C ARG A 14 5.13 -2.36 -4.60
N ILE A 15 4.80 -2.80 -3.39
CA ILE A 15 3.91 -3.95 -3.16
C ILE A 15 2.53 -3.71 -3.78
N TYR A 16 1.99 -2.49 -3.61
CA TYR A 16 0.72 -2.11 -4.25
C TYR A 16 0.77 -2.18 -5.77
N ARG A 17 1.85 -1.68 -6.39
CA ARG A 17 2.07 -1.74 -7.85
C ARG A 17 2.27 -3.15 -8.37
N ASP A 18 2.79 -4.06 -7.54
CA ASP A 18 2.94 -5.48 -7.87
C ASP A 18 1.58 -6.22 -7.84
N GLY A 19 0.50 -5.53 -7.47
CA GLY A 19 -0.86 -6.06 -7.47
C GLY A 19 -1.26 -6.65 -6.12
N PHE A 20 -0.63 -6.25 -5.02
CA PHE A 20 -0.97 -6.73 -3.68
C PHE A 20 -1.65 -5.66 -2.83
N HIS A 21 -2.53 -6.09 -1.94
CA HIS A 21 -3.13 -5.23 -0.94
C HIS A 21 -2.10 -4.84 0.12
N VAL A 22 -2.13 -3.57 0.51
CA VAL A 22 -1.28 -2.97 1.54
C VAL A 22 -2.07 -2.42 2.73
N CYS A 23 -3.39 -2.59 2.72
CA CYS A 23 -4.27 -2.32 3.85
C CYS A 23 -4.16 -3.43 4.91
N ASN A 24 -4.55 -3.13 6.15
CA ASN A 24 -4.48 -4.12 7.24
C ASN A 24 -5.40 -5.33 7.00
N ASP A 25 -6.56 -5.13 6.37
CA ASP A 25 -7.56 -6.17 6.18
C ASP A 25 -7.10 -7.28 5.22
N PHE A 26 -6.41 -6.91 4.14
CA PHE A 26 -6.03 -7.84 3.07
C PHE A 26 -4.52 -7.89 2.82
N TYR A 27 -3.70 -7.40 3.75
CA TYR A 27 -2.26 -7.26 3.56
C TYR A 27 -1.61 -8.50 2.92
N GLY A 28 -0.97 -8.33 1.76
CA GLY A 28 -0.28 -9.40 1.05
C GLY A 28 -1.17 -10.34 0.23
N GLN A 29 -2.49 -10.13 0.18
CA GLN A 29 -3.36 -10.79 -0.80
C GLN A 29 -3.23 -10.10 -2.16
N ARG A 30 -3.42 -10.85 -3.25
CA ARG A 30 -3.48 -10.27 -4.60
C ARG A 30 -4.79 -9.51 -4.79
N ARG A 31 -4.70 -8.34 -5.43
CA ARG A 31 -5.85 -7.60 -5.96
C ARG A 31 -6.36 -8.38 -7.17
N GLU A 32 -7.50 -9.04 -7.02
CA GLU A 32 -8.12 -9.73 -8.15
C GLU A 32 -8.59 -8.69 -9.17
N GLN A 33 -8.25 -8.88 -10.45
CA GLN A 33 -8.62 -7.97 -11.54
C GLN A 33 -8.22 -6.49 -11.37
N ASP A 34 -7.11 -6.20 -10.69
CA ASP A 34 -6.66 -4.82 -10.44
C ASP A 34 -7.69 -3.98 -9.66
N GLU A 35 -8.49 -4.62 -8.79
CA GLU A 35 -9.50 -3.94 -7.97
C GLU A 35 -8.90 -2.71 -7.23
N GLU A 36 -9.61 -1.59 -7.31
CA GLU A 36 -9.29 -0.38 -6.57
C GLU A 36 -9.63 -0.55 -5.09
N CYS A 37 -8.60 -0.72 -4.26
CA CYS A 37 -8.78 -0.82 -2.82
C CYS A 37 -8.68 0.56 -2.19
N MET A 38 -9.83 1.16 -1.83
CA MET A 38 -9.89 2.48 -1.18
C MET A 38 -9.04 2.57 0.10
N PHE A 39 -8.89 1.47 0.85
CA PHE A 39 -8.02 1.43 2.03
C PHE A 39 -6.53 1.50 1.68
N CYS A 40 -6.12 0.86 0.58
CA CYS A 40 -4.75 0.98 0.08
C CYS A 40 -4.48 2.42 -0.40
N ASP A 41 -5.48 3.02 -1.06
CA ASP A 41 -5.39 4.39 -1.56
C ASP A 41 -5.29 5.40 -0.41
N GLU A 42 -6.13 5.27 0.62
CA GLU A 42 -6.03 6.09 1.82
C GLU A 42 -4.65 5.93 2.48
N LEU A 43 -4.13 4.71 2.59
CA LEU A 43 -2.82 4.49 3.21
C LEU A 43 -1.65 5.04 2.38
N LEU A 44 -1.77 5.10 1.06
CA LEU A 44 -0.73 5.56 0.15
C LEU A 44 -0.76 7.08 -0.11
N TYR A 45 -1.95 7.66 -0.17
CA TYR A 45 -2.20 9.03 -0.65
C TYR A 45 -2.75 9.99 0.40
N ARG A 46 -3.09 9.52 1.62
CA ARG A 46 -3.41 10.43 2.73
C ARG A 46 -2.14 11.18 3.15
N GLU A 47 -2.05 12.45 2.78
CA GLU A 47 -1.10 13.44 3.30
C GLU A 47 -1.71 14.25 4.45
#